data_AF-A0A180FH85-F1
#
_entry.id   AF-A0A180FH85-F1
#
_cell.length_a   1.000
_cell.length_b   1.000
_cell.length_c   1.000
_cell.angle_alpha   90.00
_cell.angle_beta   90.00
_cell.angle_gamma   90.00
#
_symmetry.space_group_name_H-M   'P 1'
#
loop_
_entity.id
_entity.type
_entity.pdbx_description
1 polymer ?
#
loop_
_entity_poly.entity_id
_entity_poly.type
_entity_poly.pdbx_seq_one_letter_code
_entity_poly.pdbx_strand_id
1 'polypeptide(L)'
;MNIFVNTYGRSHVNIPDGEIARRLSDLFDMRPKAIEERLKLRNPIFLETAAYGHVGRQPEKVTKVFASRYLEPVVHEVELFTWEKLDYTDEIRKAFHIK
;
A
#
# COMPACT_ATOMS: atom_id res chain seq x y z
N MET A 1 -16.03 -7.94 7.55
CA MET A 1 -14.57 -7.71 7.59
C MET A 1 -14.19 -7.51 9.04
N ASN A 2 -13.14 -8.15 9.55
CA ASN A 2 -12.65 -7.89 10.90
C ASN A 2 -11.25 -7.27 10.76
N ILE A 3 -11.05 -6.10 11.37
CA ILE A 3 -9.75 -5.45 11.48
C ILE A 3 -9.36 -5.50 12.95
N PHE A 4 -8.19 -6.07 13.22
CA PHE A 4 -7.58 -6.08 14.54
C PHE A 4 -6.36 -5.17 14.54
N VAL A 5 -6.26 -4.29 15.54
CA VAL A 5 -5.13 -3.39 15.75
C VAL A 5 -4.56 -3.68 17.12
N ASN A 6 -3.24 -3.67 17.23
CA ASN A 6 -2.52 -3.74 18.50
C ASN A 6 -1.42 -2.68 18.50
N THR A 7 -1.55 -1.67 19.37
CA THR A 7 -0.58 -0.57 19.50
C THR A 7 0.48 -0.86 20.56
N TYR A 8 0.40 -2.00 21.25
CA TYR A 8 1.30 -2.39 22.34
C TYR A 8 1.44 -1.30 23.42
N GLY A 9 0.37 -0.53 23.67
CA GLY A 9 0.35 0.56 24.64
C GLY A 9 1.10 1.82 24.21
N ARG A 10 1.45 1.95 22.92
CA ARG A 10 2.21 3.10 22.37
C ARG A 10 1.35 4.02 21.50
N SER A 11 0.03 3.92 21.59
CA SER A 11 -0.86 4.84 20.85
C SER A 11 -0.68 6.28 21.35
N HIS A 12 -0.70 7.24 20.42
CA HIS A 12 -0.67 8.67 20.73
C HIS A 12 -2.06 9.32 20.70
N VAL A 13 -3.11 8.49 20.72
CA VAL A 13 -4.52 8.91 20.69
C VAL A 13 -5.23 8.36 21.91
N ASN A 14 -6.11 9.16 22.51
CA ASN A 14 -6.84 8.77 23.73
C ASN A 14 -8.09 7.93 23.42
N ILE A 15 -7.90 6.82 22.70
CA ILE A 15 -8.94 5.85 22.33
C ILE A 15 -8.36 4.42 22.35
N PRO A 16 -9.17 3.39 22.65
CA PRO A 16 -8.71 2.00 22.66
C PRO A 16 -8.41 1.48 21.24
N ASP A 17 -7.56 0.47 21.13
CA ASP A 17 -7.15 -0.13 19.85
C ASP A 17 -8.34 -0.63 19.00
N GLY A 18 -9.41 -1.11 19.63
CA GLY A 18 -10.63 -1.51 18.93
C GLY A 18 -11.34 -0.34 18.23
N GLU A 19 -11.29 0.85 18.82
CA GLU A 19 -11.84 2.08 18.22
C GLU A 19 -10.91 2.58 17.09
N ILE A 20 -9.59 2.42 17.23
CA ILE A 20 -8.64 2.66 16.13
C ILE A 20 -8.99 1.75 14.94
N ALA A 21 -9.19 0.46 15.20
CA ALA A 21 -9.54 -0.51 14.17
C ALA A 21 -10.86 -0.17 13.46
N ARG A 22 -11.87 0.29 14.22
CA ARG A 22 -13.15 0.75 13.67
C ARG A 22 -12.97 1.93 12.72
N ARG A 23 -12.24 2.97 13.14
CA ARG A 23 -11.98 4.15 12.28
C ARG A 23 -11.17 3.80 11.03
N LEU A 24 -10.19 2.91 11.15
CA LEU A 24 -9.45 2.41 9.99
C LEU A 24 -10.34 1.62 9.03
N SER A 25 -11.33 0.88 9.54
CA SER A 25 -12.29 0.16 8.69
C SER A 25 -13.20 1.07 7.87
N ASP A 26 -13.48 2.28 8.38
CA ASP A 26 -14.23 3.31 7.66
C ASP A 26 -13.36 4.02 6.60
N LEU A 27 -12.04 4.13 6.85
CA LEU A 27 -11.10 4.82 5.95
C LEU A 27 -10.58 3.93 4.82
N PHE A 28 -10.38 2.63 5.09
CA PHE A 28 -9.78 1.69 4.15
C PHE A 28 -10.77 0.62 3.72
N ASP A 29 -11.17 0.68 2.44
CA ASP A 29 -11.86 -0.44 1.81
C ASP A 29 -10.89 -1.61 1.61
N MET A 30 -11.15 -2.71 2.32
CA MET A 30 -10.31 -3.92 2.31
C MET A 30 -10.86 -5.02 1.40
N ARG A 31 -11.87 -4.73 0.54
CA ARG A 31 -12.33 -5.68 -0.47
C ARG A 31 -11.21 -5.94 -1.50
N PRO A 32 -11.06 -7.18 -2.03
CA PRO A 32 -9.95 -7.53 -2.92
C PRO A 32 -9.78 -6.57 -4.11
N LYS A 33 -10.88 -6.18 -4.75
CA LYS A 33 -10.86 -5.22 -5.87
C LYS A 33 -10.39 -3.83 -5.44
N ALA A 34 -10.85 -3.34 -4.30
CA ALA A 34 -10.46 -2.01 -3.80
C ALA A 34 -8.97 -1.96 -3.44
N ILE A 35 -8.42 -3.03 -2.87
CA ILE A 35 -6.97 -3.15 -2.59
C ILE A 35 -6.18 -3.14 -3.90
N GLU A 36 -6.61 -3.94 -4.89
CA GLU A 36 -5.97 -4.02 -6.21
C GLU A 36 -5.93 -2.67 -6.91
N GLU A 37 -7.07 -1.96 -6.94
CA GLU A 37 -7.19 -0.63 -7.55
C GLU A 37 -6.35 0.41 -6.83
N ARG A 38 -6.43 0.48 -5.49
CA ARG A 38 -5.70 1.46 -4.67
C ARG A 38 -4.18 1.31 -4.82
N LEU A 39 -3.70 0.07 -4.82
CA LEU A 39 -2.26 -0.23 -4.91
C LEU A 39 -1.79 -0.45 -6.35
N LYS A 40 -2.68 -0.34 -7.35
CA LYS A 40 -2.40 -0.56 -8.77
C LYS A 40 -1.71 -1.92 -9.04
N LEU A 41 -2.20 -3.00 -8.45
CA LEU A 41 -1.51 -4.30 -8.46
C LEU A 41 -1.55 -5.02 -9.81
N ARG A 42 -2.35 -4.56 -10.78
CA ARG A 42 -2.38 -5.06 -12.17
C ARG A 42 -1.26 -4.46 -13.05
N ASN A 43 -0.07 -4.30 -12.49
CA ASN A 43 1.12 -3.86 -13.19
C ASN A 43 2.26 -4.88 -13.02
N PRO A 44 3.21 -4.98 -13.97
CA PRO A 44 4.32 -5.95 -13.89
C PRO A 44 5.44 -5.52 -12.92
N ILE A 45 5.10 -5.45 -11.62
CA ILE A 45 5.92 -4.88 -10.53
C ILE A 45 6.51 -5.91 -9.55
N PHE A 46 6.20 -7.19 -9.71
CA PHE A 46 6.51 -8.21 -8.68
C PHE A 46 7.93 -8.78 -8.76
N LEU A 47 8.62 -8.65 -9.90
CA LEU A 47 9.95 -9.22 -10.10
C LEU A 47 10.95 -8.66 -9.07
N GLU A 48 10.90 -7.36 -8.84
CA GLU A 48 11.77 -6.65 -7.91
C GLU A 48 11.55 -7.11 -6.47
N THR A 49 10.36 -7.61 -6.15
CA THR A 49 9.99 -8.10 -4.81
C THR A 49 10.47 -9.53 -4.53
N ALA A 50 10.93 -10.26 -5.56
CA ALA A 50 11.31 -11.68 -5.44
C ALA A 50 12.61 -11.91 -4.65
N ALA A 51 13.38 -10.86 -4.38
CA ALA A 51 14.58 -10.89 -3.57
C ALA A 51 14.65 -9.67 -2.65
N TYR A 52 15.35 -9.81 -1.52
CA TYR A 52 15.58 -8.75 -0.53
C TYR A 52 14.31 -8.20 0.15
N GLY A 53 13.21 -8.97 0.12
CA GLY A 53 11.97 -8.68 0.85
C GLY A 53 10.96 -7.81 0.10
N HIS A 54 9.69 -7.94 0.50
CA HIS A 54 8.56 -7.22 -0.10
C HIS A 54 8.31 -5.84 0.54
N VAL A 55 8.83 -5.61 1.76
CA VAL A 55 8.53 -4.41 2.57
C VAL A 55 9.80 -3.65 2.95
N GLY A 56 9.68 -2.37 3.27
CA GLY A 56 10.78 -1.51 3.72
C GLY A 56 11.66 -0.94 2.59
N ARG A 57 11.14 -0.95 1.36
CA ARG A 57 11.82 -0.39 0.17
C ARG A 57 11.09 0.87 -0.29
N GLN A 58 11.84 1.86 -0.77
CA GLN A 58 11.23 3.12 -1.20
C GLN A 58 10.41 2.91 -2.48
N PRO A 59 9.18 3.47 -2.56
CA PRO A 59 8.41 3.47 -3.79
C PRO A 59 9.09 4.32 -4.85
N GLU A 60 9.20 3.80 -6.06
CA GLU A 60 9.87 4.47 -7.17
C GLU A 60 9.17 4.20 -8.50
N LYS A 61 9.28 5.15 -9.43
CA LYS A 61 8.81 4.98 -10.80
C LYS A 61 9.98 4.56 -11.67
N VAL A 62 9.81 3.45 -12.39
CA VAL A 62 10.83 2.91 -13.29
C VAL A 62 10.22 2.59 -14.64
N THR A 63 11.02 2.74 -15.70
CA THR A 63 10.64 2.28 -17.03
C THR A 63 11.19 0.88 -17.24
N LYS A 64 10.31 -0.07 -17.56
CA LYS A 64 10.66 -1.47 -17.82
C LYS A 64 10.47 -1.79 -19.29
N VAL A 65 11.39 -2.59 -19.82
CA VAL A 65 11.35 -3.09 -21.19
C VAL A 65 11.14 -4.60 -21.13
N PHE A 66 10.03 -5.06 -21.72
CA PHE A 66 9.69 -6.47 -21.82
C PHE A 66 9.94 -6.93 -23.25
N ALA A 67 10.97 -7.74 -23.44
CA ALA A 67 11.35 -8.27 -24.75
C ALA A 67 11.07 -9.77 -24.84
N SER A 68 10.68 -10.23 -26.02
CA SER A 68 10.52 -11.65 -26.37
C SER A 68 11.19 -11.91 -27.72
N ARG A 69 11.56 -13.16 -28.00
CA ARG A 69 12.20 -13.54 -29.27
C ARG A 69 11.29 -13.33 -30.49
N TYR A 70 9.97 -13.27 -30.27
CA TYR A 70 8.96 -13.28 -31.33
C TYR A 70 8.11 -12.01 -31.38
N LEU A 71 8.26 -11.11 -30.39
CA LEU A 71 7.44 -9.91 -30.26
C LEU A 71 8.33 -8.70 -30.11
N GLU A 72 7.87 -7.57 -30.63
CA GLU A 72 8.52 -6.28 -30.42
C GLU A 72 8.60 -5.95 -28.93
N PRO A 73 9.72 -5.35 -28.45
CA PRO A 73 9.85 -4.95 -27.07
C PRO A 73 8.75 -3.98 -26.65
N VAL A 74 8.10 -4.27 -25.53
CA VAL A 74 7.09 -3.40 -24.95
C VAL A 74 7.70 -2.61 -23.81
N VAL A 75 7.58 -1.28 -23.88
CA VAL A 75 8.04 -0.36 -22.85
C VAL A 75 6.87 0.03 -21.97
N HIS A 76 7.02 -0.13 -20.65
CA HIS A 76 6.02 0.24 -19.66
C HIS A 76 6.66 1.00 -18.50
N GLU A 77 6.13 2.19 -18.19
CA GLU A 77 6.41 2.86 -16.92
C GLU A 77 5.56 2.20 -15.81
N VAL A 78 6.21 1.81 -14.71
CA VAL A 78 5.54 1.22 -13.55
C VAL A 78 5.98 1.90 -12.25
N GLU A 79 5.08 1.90 -11.26
CA GLU A 79 5.34 2.38 -9.91
C GLU A 79 5.56 1.16 -9.00
N LEU A 80 6.78 0.98 -8.50
CA LEU A 80 7.15 -0.13 -7.61
C LEU A 80 6.79 0.18 -6.15
N PHE A 81 6.58 -0.88 -5.35
CA PHE A 81 6.34 -0.80 -3.90
C PHE A 81 5.24 0.19 -3.50
N THR A 82 4.13 0.22 -4.24
CA THR A 82 3.02 1.17 -4.01
C THR A 82 2.43 1.13 -2.60
N TRP A 83 2.56 0.00 -1.88
CA TRP A 83 2.13 -0.18 -0.50
C TRP A 83 3.04 0.49 0.54
N GLU A 84 4.25 0.92 0.17
CA GLU A 84 5.18 1.66 1.04
C GLU A 84 4.92 3.17 1.02
N LYS A 85 3.98 3.63 0.19
CA LYS A 85 3.62 5.04 0.11
C LYS A 85 2.91 5.51 1.37
N LEU A 86 3.20 6.75 1.75
CA LEU A 86 2.61 7.44 2.90
C LEU A 86 1.51 8.42 2.49
N ASP A 87 0.86 8.18 1.35
CA ASP A 87 -0.14 9.06 0.74
C ASP A 87 -1.48 9.13 1.50
N TYR A 88 -1.71 8.21 2.44
CA TYR A 88 -2.85 8.26 3.36
C TYR A 88 -2.55 8.91 4.72
N THR A 89 -1.32 9.36 4.98
CA THR A 89 -0.96 9.90 6.30
C THR A 89 -1.81 11.11 6.71
N ASP A 90 -2.11 12.01 5.77
CA ASP A 90 -2.94 13.18 6.06
C ASP A 90 -4.42 12.82 6.31
N GLU A 91 -4.95 11.86 5.56
CA GLU A 91 -6.31 11.37 5.78
C GLU A 91 -6.43 10.64 7.13
N ILE A 92 -5.41 9.88 7.52
CA ILE A 92 -5.32 9.30 8.87
C ILE A 92 -5.25 10.42 9.91
N ARG A 93 -4.37 11.42 9.78
CA ARG A 93 -4.29 12.55 10.72
C ARG A 93 -5.64 13.21 10.93
N LYS A 94 -6.37 13.49 9.83
CA LYS A 94 -7.73 14.05 9.88
C LYS A 94 -8.71 13.14 10.62
N ALA A 95 -8.75 11.84 10.29
CA ALA A 95 -9.66 10.88 10.93
C ALA A 95 -9.42 10.74 12.45
N PHE A 96 -8.19 10.96 12.89
CA PHE A 96 -7.81 10.90 14.30
C PHE A 96 -7.71 12.28 14.98
N HIS A 97 -8.00 13.37 14.28
CA HIS A 97 -7.89 14.75 14.77
C HIS A 97 -6.49 15.09 15.32
N ILE A 98 -5.46 14.52 14.71
CA ILE A 98 -4.05 14.75 15.05
C ILE A 98 -3.53 15.90 14.18
N LYS A 99 -2.79 16.82 14.79
CA LYS A 99 -2.15 17.94 14.08
C LYS A 99 -1.01 17.47 13.18
#